data_AF-A0A523RT12-F1
#
_entry.id   AF-A0A523RT12-F1
#
_cell.length_a   1.000
_cell.length_b   1.000
_cell.length_c   1.000
_cell.angle_alpha   90.00
_cell.angle_beta   90.00
_cell.angle_gamma   90.00
#
_symmetry.space_group_name_H-M   'P 1'
#
loop_
_entity.id
_entity.type
_entity.pdbx_description
1 polymer ?
#
loop_
_entity_poly.entity_id
_entity_poly.type
_entity_poly.pdbx_seq_one_letter_code
_entity_poly.pdbx_strand_id
1 'polypeptide(L)'
;MKDDIQAVKNSLFEIVDHISRRTESLEIRFGVVSYRDHPPQDRSYVTRVFDFTENIKRVHKLISSLKPSEGGDTPEAVADGLFDARTKLSWERDSYKVLLLVGDAPPHGTKYNSIGDDYFPDGCPKGYDPIDEVQQFRKDYGSTMFIFICGCNPLVEESFRNIASSVEDGKYYSLLEAHELPEAIMQILEGVSDLIEADRRVLSYYEANDGVFDMGEAASKLSLELRELKTSLSRLLELGRITRWPKGKPLSTSQTDLFVELGEVPNNIIAGKAFNFHIQVKNPSATVGGIRVIASLVSSDGVSEVINEYHEISPRSDRKLELSLIPMTDTKGKANLRVEVFYGSRSIATKIYNTRVY
;
A
#
# COMPACT_ATOMS: atom_id res chain seq x y z
N MET A 1 -33.94 -7.33 9.54
CA MET A 1 -33.64 -8.01 8.27
C MET A 1 -34.83 -8.55 7.48
N LYS A 2 -36.03 -8.78 8.06
CA LYS A 2 -37.18 -9.29 7.27
C LYS A 2 -37.59 -8.35 6.13
N ASP A 3 -37.56 -7.04 6.38
CA ASP A 3 -37.83 -5.99 5.38
C ASP A 3 -36.57 -5.63 4.56
N ASP A 4 -35.39 -5.72 5.18
CA ASP A 4 -34.11 -5.31 4.59
C ASP A 4 -33.56 -6.31 3.56
N ILE A 5 -33.86 -7.59 3.71
CA ILE A 5 -33.31 -8.64 2.85
C ILE A 5 -33.75 -8.47 1.40
N GLN A 6 -34.94 -7.93 1.14
CA GLN A 6 -35.38 -7.70 -0.24
C GLN A 6 -34.61 -6.55 -0.88
N ALA A 7 -34.32 -5.49 -0.13
CA ALA A 7 -33.49 -4.39 -0.59
C ALA A 7 -32.05 -4.87 -0.85
N VAL A 8 -31.48 -5.69 0.04
CA VAL A 8 -30.16 -6.35 -0.15
C VAL A 8 -30.14 -7.21 -1.41
N LYS A 9 -31.18 -8.03 -1.62
CA LYS A 9 -31.28 -8.87 -2.82
C LYS A 9 -31.34 -8.04 -4.11
N ASN A 10 -32.16 -7.00 -4.13
CA ASN A 10 -32.28 -6.09 -5.27
C ASN A 10 -30.96 -5.35 -5.52
N SER A 11 -30.29 -4.90 -4.45
CA SER A 11 -28.97 -4.26 -4.51
C SER A 11 -27.97 -5.18 -5.20
N LEU A 12 -27.84 -6.41 -4.72
CA LEU A 12 -26.92 -7.40 -5.28
C LEU A 12 -27.22 -7.72 -6.75
N PHE A 13 -28.49 -7.63 -7.17
CA PHE A 13 -28.86 -7.81 -8.58
C PHE A 13 -28.41 -6.63 -9.44
N GLU A 14 -28.68 -5.41 -8.99
CA GLU A 14 -28.25 -4.19 -9.68
C GLU A 14 -26.72 -4.11 -9.78
N ILE A 15 -26.02 -4.51 -8.72
CA ILE A 15 -24.56 -4.61 -8.68
C ILE A 15 -24.05 -5.58 -9.74
N VAL A 16 -24.58 -6.80 -9.76
CA VAL A 16 -24.13 -7.83 -10.71
C VAL A 16 -24.37 -7.37 -12.14
N ASP A 17 -25.53 -6.77 -12.41
CA ASP A 17 -25.87 -6.23 -13.74
C ASP A 17 -25.01 -5.03 -14.12
N HIS A 18 -24.73 -4.11 -13.20
CA HIS A 18 -23.97 -2.89 -13.48
C HIS A 18 -22.50 -3.17 -13.71
N ILE A 19 -21.89 -3.99 -12.84
CA ILE A 19 -20.51 -4.46 -13.04
C ILE A 19 -20.42 -5.11 -14.43
N SER A 20 -21.32 -6.04 -14.75
CA SER A 20 -21.28 -6.76 -16.04
C SER A 20 -21.35 -5.84 -17.26
N ARG A 21 -22.06 -4.70 -17.17
CA ARG A 21 -22.17 -3.72 -18.27
C ARG A 21 -20.97 -2.78 -18.38
N ARG A 22 -20.41 -2.32 -17.25
CA ARG A 22 -19.30 -1.37 -17.27
C ARG A 22 -17.93 -2.02 -17.41
N THR A 23 -17.85 -3.31 -17.14
CA THR A 23 -16.60 -4.06 -17.15
C THR A 23 -16.67 -5.24 -18.12
N GLU A 24 -17.09 -4.99 -19.36
CA GLU A 24 -17.04 -5.98 -20.45
C GLU A 24 -15.64 -6.59 -20.66
N SER A 25 -14.58 -5.94 -20.14
CA SER A 25 -13.19 -6.40 -20.17
C SER A 25 -12.69 -7.08 -18.89
N LEU A 26 -13.51 -7.23 -17.85
CA LEU A 26 -13.13 -7.90 -16.60
C LEU A 26 -13.90 -9.20 -16.42
N GLU A 27 -13.20 -10.20 -15.88
CA GLU A 27 -13.83 -11.41 -15.36
C GLU A 27 -14.22 -11.17 -13.91
N ILE A 28 -15.52 -11.20 -13.59
CA ILE A 28 -16.02 -11.10 -12.22
C ILE A 28 -16.64 -12.42 -11.79
N ARG A 29 -16.33 -12.81 -10.55
CA ARG A 29 -16.93 -13.96 -9.89
C ARG A 29 -17.49 -13.52 -8.55
N PHE A 30 -18.64 -14.08 -8.17
CA PHE A 30 -19.31 -13.78 -6.91
C PHE A 30 -19.34 -15.01 -6.02
N GLY A 31 -18.90 -14.84 -4.78
CA GLY A 31 -19.04 -15.82 -3.69
C GLY A 31 -19.95 -15.23 -2.62
N VAL A 32 -20.71 -16.09 -1.94
CA VAL A 32 -21.64 -15.66 -0.88
C VAL A 32 -21.47 -16.56 0.32
N VAL A 33 -21.20 -15.97 1.48
CA VAL A 33 -21.34 -16.63 2.77
C VAL A 33 -22.52 -16.01 3.49
N SER A 34 -23.54 -16.82 3.76
CA SER A 34 -24.61 -16.41 4.68
C SER A 34 -24.31 -16.96 6.06
N TYR A 35 -24.47 -16.12 7.07
CA TYR A 35 -24.38 -16.51 8.47
C TYR A 35 -25.71 -16.24 9.17
N ARG A 36 -25.90 -16.93 10.29
CA ARG A 36 -27.00 -16.78 11.24
C ARG A 36 -26.39 -16.92 12.64
N ASP A 37 -27.11 -17.52 13.55
CA ASP A 37 -26.76 -17.67 14.94
C ASP A 37 -26.29 -19.10 15.28
N HIS A 38 -25.73 -19.27 16.47
CA HIS A 38 -25.32 -20.53 17.05
C HIS A 38 -26.50 -21.28 17.71
N PRO A 39 -26.48 -22.62 17.73
CA PRO A 39 -27.39 -23.38 18.58
C PRO A 39 -27.16 -23.07 20.06
N PRO A 40 -28.22 -22.95 20.89
CA PRO A 40 -29.59 -23.36 20.62
C PRO A 40 -30.47 -22.30 19.94
N GLN A 41 -29.97 -21.09 19.73
CA GLN A 41 -30.71 -19.90 19.30
C GLN A 41 -31.18 -20.02 17.85
N ASP A 42 -30.32 -20.53 16.97
CA ASP A 42 -30.72 -21.05 15.66
C ASP A 42 -30.27 -22.52 15.47
N ARG A 43 -31.18 -23.36 14.98
CA ARG A 43 -30.96 -24.79 14.72
C ARG A 43 -30.86 -25.14 13.23
N SER A 44 -30.98 -24.16 12.35
CA SER A 44 -30.99 -24.35 10.91
C SER A 44 -29.58 -24.51 10.34
N TYR A 45 -28.70 -23.53 10.57
CA TYR A 45 -27.28 -23.52 10.22
C TYR A 45 -26.62 -22.27 10.81
N VAL A 46 -25.33 -22.34 11.12
CA VAL A 46 -24.53 -21.17 11.51
C VAL A 46 -24.02 -20.44 10.27
N THR A 47 -23.43 -21.18 9.32
CA THR A 47 -22.93 -20.63 8.05
C THR A 47 -23.31 -21.51 6.86
N ARG A 48 -23.46 -20.88 5.69
CA ARG A 48 -23.56 -21.55 4.39
C ARG A 48 -22.69 -20.82 3.39
N VAL A 49 -21.82 -21.59 2.74
CA VAL A 49 -20.85 -21.10 1.76
C VAL A 49 -21.30 -21.46 0.37
N PHE A 50 -21.31 -20.46 -0.50
CA PHE A 50 -21.44 -20.61 -1.94
C PHE A 50 -20.19 -20.02 -2.57
N ASP A 51 -19.37 -20.89 -3.14
CA ASP A 51 -18.10 -20.50 -3.74
C ASP A 51 -18.27 -19.64 -4.99
N PHE A 52 -17.18 -19.00 -5.40
CA PHE A 52 -17.12 -18.07 -6.52
C PHE A 52 -17.67 -18.67 -7.82
N THR A 53 -18.53 -17.91 -8.49
CA THR A 53 -19.01 -18.25 -9.84
C THR A 53 -19.18 -17.01 -10.69
N GLU A 54 -18.87 -17.14 -11.98
CA GLU A 54 -19.17 -16.16 -13.03
C GLU A 54 -20.65 -16.23 -13.49
N ASN A 55 -21.38 -17.30 -13.11
CA ASN A 55 -22.75 -17.49 -13.56
C ASN A 55 -23.72 -16.61 -12.76
N ILE A 56 -23.96 -15.41 -13.28
CA ILE A 56 -24.89 -14.42 -12.74
C ILE A 56 -26.25 -15.03 -12.39
N LYS A 57 -26.85 -15.86 -13.26
CA LYS A 57 -28.15 -16.49 -12.97
C LYS A 57 -28.10 -17.40 -11.73
N ARG A 58 -26.98 -18.09 -11.50
CA ARG A 58 -26.76 -18.89 -10.30
C ARG A 58 -26.65 -17.99 -9.07
N VAL A 59 -25.91 -16.89 -9.16
CA VAL A 59 -25.79 -15.88 -8.10
C VAL A 59 -27.17 -15.31 -7.75
N HIS A 60 -27.96 -14.90 -8.73
CA HIS A 60 -29.33 -14.43 -8.51
C HIS A 60 -30.18 -15.45 -7.77
N LYS A 61 -30.18 -16.71 -8.23
CA LYS A 61 -30.95 -17.78 -7.60
C LYS A 61 -30.55 -18.03 -6.16
N LEU A 62 -29.25 -17.97 -5.85
CA LEU A 62 -28.72 -18.13 -4.50
C LEU A 62 -29.21 -17.00 -3.58
N ILE A 63 -29.01 -15.75 -3.99
CA ILE A 63 -29.44 -14.56 -3.27
C ILE A 63 -30.97 -14.58 -3.06
N SER A 64 -31.76 -14.90 -4.10
CA SER A 64 -33.21 -15.07 -3.97
C SER A 64 -33.61 -16.12 -2.95
N SER A 65 -32.83 -17.19 -2.79
CA SER A 65 -33.13 -18.30 -1.88
C SER A 65 -32.85 -18.00 -0.41
N LEU A 66 -32.08 -16.94 -0.10
CA LEU A 66 -31.83 -16.52 1.27
C LEU A 66 -33.16 -16.10 1.93
N LYS A 67 -33.47 -16.68 3.07
CA LYS A 67 -34.66 -16.35 3.85
C LYS A 67 -34.22 -15.79 5.20
N PRO A 68 -34.87 -14.71 5.69
CA PRO A 68 -34.64 -14.26 7.05
C PRO A 68 -35.01 -15.39 8.01
N SER A 69 -34.17 -15.59 9.04
CA SER A 69 -34.52 -16.42 10.20
C SER A 69 -35.17 -15.52 11.24
N GLU A 70 -36.02 -16.08 12.09
CA GLU A 70 -36.28 -15.48 13.40
C GLU A 70 -35.21 -16.08 14.31
N GLY A 71 -34.19 -15.29 14.64
CA GLY A 71 -33.15 -15.66 15.60
C GLY A 71 -33.74 -15.78 17.02
N GLY A 72 -32.93 -16.32 17.94
CA GLY A 72 -33.30 -16.43 19.34
C GLY A 72 -32.94 -15.16 20.10
N ASP A 73 -31.66 -14.82 20.10
CA ASP A 73 -31.10 -13.55 20.58
C ASP A 73 -30.75 -12.61 19.44
N THR A 74 -30.38 -11.38 19.83
CA THR A 74 -30.12 -10.29 18.89
C THR A 74 -28.77 -10.39 18.19
N PRO A 75 -27.62 -10.70 18.85
CA PRO A 75 -26.34 -10.82 18.16
C PRO A 75 -26.27 -12.07 17.27
N GLU A 76 -25.36 -12.07 16.29
CA GLU A 76 -25.26 -13.14 15.29
C GLU A 76 -23.82 -13.64 15.12
N ALA A 77 -23.63 -14.80 14.47
CA ALA A 77 -22.32 -15.44 14.25
C ALA A 77 -21.50 -14.79 13.11
N VAL A 78 -21.31 -13.47 13.18
CA VAL A 78 -20.51 -12.68 12.22
C VAL A 78 -19.09 -13.23 12.09
N ALA A 79 -18.49 -13.64 13.21
CA ALA A 79 -17.13 -14.20 13.24
C ALA A 79 -17.01 -15.49 12.40
N ASP A 80 -17.96 -16.42 12.53
CA ASP A 80 -18.03 -17.64 11.71
C ASP A 80 -18.20 -17.30 10.23
N GLY A 81 -19.04 -16.31 9.91
CA GLY A 81 -19.24 -15.83 8.55
C GLY A 81 -17.94 -15.35 7.91
N LEU A 82 -17.19 -14.51 8.62
CA LEU A 82 -15.88 -14.00 8.16
C LEU A 82 -14.83 -15.11 8.05
N PHE A 83 -14.75 -15.99 9.04
CA PHE A 83 -13.83 -17.13 9.03
C PHE A 83 -14.10 -18.05 7.83
N ASP A 84 -15.36 -18.41 7.60
CA ASP A 84 -15.76 -19.24 6.46
C ASP A 84 -15.54 -18.53 5.13
N ALA A 85 -15.80 -17.22 5.06
CA ALA A 85 -15.49 -16.43 3.86
C ALA A 85 -14.00 -16.45 3.55
N ARG A 86 -13.13 -16.39 4.56
CA ARG A 86 -11.67 -16.40 4.36
C ARG A 86 -11.14 -17.79 3.99
N THR A 87 -11.63 -18.82 4.66
CA THR A 87 -11.03 -20.15 4.62
C THR A 87 -11.71 -21.12 3.65
N LYS A 88 -12.97 -20.87 3.25
CA LYS A 88 -13.75 -21.79 2.41
C LYS A 88 -14.08 -21.24 1.03
N LEU A 89 -14.03 -19.92 0.81
CA LEU A 89 -14.13 -19.37 -0.54
C LEU A 89 -12.80 -19.49 -1.28
N SER A 90 -12.86 -19.85 -2.56
CA SER A 90 -11.70 -20.06 -3.42
C SER A 90 -11.17 -18.74 -3.99
N TRP A 91 -10.65 -17.87 -3.11
CA TRP A 91 -10.06 -16.59 -3.52
C TRP A 91 -8.86 -16.81 -4.45
N GLU A 92 -8.92 -16.27 -5.67
CA GLU A 92 -7.81 -16.33 -6.63
C GLU A 92 -6.69 -15.36 -6.25
N ARG A 93 -5.43 -15.81 -6.29
CA ARG A 93 -4.31 -14.96 -5.87
C ARG A 93 -4.13 -13.73 -6.76
N ASP A 94 -4.30 -13.90 -8.06
CA ASP A 94 -4.07 -12.92 -9.13
C ASP A 94 -5.30 -12.07 -9.49
N SER A 95 -6.22 -11.88 -8.54
CA SER A 95 -7.40 -11.03 -8.67
C SER A 95 -7.44 -9.90 -7.65
N TYR A 96 -8.12 -8.81 -8.01
CA TYR A 96 -8.61 -7.84 -7.02
C TYR A 96 -9.77 -8.47 -6.26
N LYS A 97 -9.77 -8.34 -4.94
CA LYS A 97 -10.70 -9.04 -4.05
C LYS A 97 -11.50 -8.02 -3.27
N VAL A 98 -12.80 -8.23 -3.20
CA VAL A 98 -13.72 -7.36 -2.46
C VAL A 98 -14.46 -8.21 -1.45
N LEU A 99 -14.21 -7.95 -0.17
CA LEU A 99 -15.02 -8.45 0.93
C LEU A 99 -16.06 -7.41 1.28
N LEU A 100 -17.33 -7.78 1.19
CA LEU A 100 -18.47 -6.97 1.59
C LEU A 100 -19.23 -7.69 2.71
N LEU A 101 -19.11 -7.18 3.94
CA LEU A 101 -19.91 -7.64 5.09
C LEU A 101 -21.16 -6.78 5.19
N VAL A 102 -22.34 -7.41 5.24
CA VAL A 102 -23.63 -6.72 5.39
C VAL A 102 -24.40 -7.38 6.52
N GLY A 103 -24.88 -6.61 7.49
CA GLY A 103 -25.64 -7.13 8.62
C GLY A 103 -26.38 -6.04 9.39
N ASP A 104 -27.39 -6.48 10.15
CA ASP A 104 -28.26 -5.66 11.01
C ASP A 104 -28.20 -6.07 12.49
N ALA A 105 -27.36 -7.05 12.82
CA ALA A 105 -27.11 -7.50 14.18
C ALA A 105 -25.60 -7.48 14.49
N PRO A 106 -25.20 -7.10 15.72
CA PRO A 106 -23.79 -7.06 16.07
C PRO A 106 -23.24 -8.49 16.25
N PRO A 107 -21.91 -8.66 16.23
CA PRO A 107 -21.30 -9.93 16.60
C PRO A 107 -21.57 -10.29 18.06
N HIS A 108 -21.65 -11.59 18.37
CA HIS A 108 -21.56 -12.08 19.75
C HIS A 108 -20.27 -11.62 20.45
N GLY A 109 -20.39 -11.41 21.76
CA GLY A 109 -19.28 -11.09 22.65
C GLY A 109 -19.35 -9.66 23.19
N THR A 110 -19.07 -9.53 24.47
CA THR A 110 -19.07 -8.26 25.23
C THR A 110 -18.12 -7.18 24.68
N LYS A 111 -17.15 -7.58 23.85
CA LYS A 111 -16.27 -6.68 23.09
C LYS A 111 -17.01 -5.89 22.01
N TYR A 112 -18.10 -6.44 21.47
CA TYR A 112 -18.81 -5.90 20.30
C TYR A 112 -20.19 -5.37 20.63
N ASN A 113 -20.82 -5.88 21.68
CA ASN A 113 -22.16 -5.48 22.06
C ASN A 113 -22.33 -5.50 23.59
N SER A 114 -23.37 -4.85 24.10
CA SER A 114 -23.75 -4.87 25.53
C SER A 114 -25.21 -5.29 25.70
N ILE A 115 -25.72 -6.09 24.77
CA ILE A 115 -27.13 -6.48 24.76
C ILE A 115 -27.34 -7.60 25.78
N GLY A 116 -28.32 -7.41 26.66
CA GLY A 116 -28.58 -8.34 27.76
C GLY A 116 -29.12 -9.70 27.33
N ASP A 117 -29.49 -9.86 26.05
CA ASP A 117 -29.95 -11.11 25.48
C ASP A 117 -28.84 -11.91 24.78
N ASP A 118 -27.58 -11.46 24.75
CA ASP A 118 -26.48 -12.22 24.14
C ASP A 118 -26.22 -13.54 24.90
N TYR A 119 -26.55 -14.68 24.27
CA TYR A 119 -26.31 -16.00 24.86
C TYR A 119 -24.87 -16.49 24.68
N PHE A 120 -24.03 -15.72 23.98
CA PHE A 120 -22.62 -16.00 23.75
C PHE A 120 -21.75 -14.78 24.13
N PRO A 121 -21.79 -14.32 25.40
CA PRO A 121 -21.12 -13.09 25.84
C PRO A 121 -19.58 -13.16 25.81
N ASP A 122 -19.02 -14.38 25.75
CA ASP A 122 -17.58 -14.62 25.57
C ASP A 122 -17.15 -14.61 24.08
N GLY A 123 -18.10 -14.39 23.15
CA GLY A 123 -17.87 -14.36 21.71
C GLY A 123 -18.19 -15.70 21.03
N CYS A 124 -17.67 -15.87 19.81
CA CYS A 124 -17.87 -17.08 19.02
C CYS A 124 -17.42 -18.34 19.79
N PRO A 125 -18.27 -19.38 19.94
CA PRO A 125 -17.93 -20.63 20.61
C PRO A 125 -16.73 -21.39 20.02
N LYS A 126 -16.37 -21.11 18.76
CA LYS A 126 -15.20 -21.69 18.09
C LYS A 126 -13.92 -20.87 18.27
N GLY A 127 -14.00 -19.73 18.95
CA GLY A 127 -12.88 -18.83 19.21
C GLY A 127 -12.50 -17.90 18.06
N TYR A 128 -13.40 -17.69 17.09
CA TYR A 128 -13.18 -16.71 16.02
C TYR A 128 -13.53 -15.30 16.50
N ASP A 129 -12.79 -14.29 16.04
CA ASP A 129 -13.02 -12.89 16.38
C ASP A 129 -13.13 -12.06 15.08
N PRO A 130 -14.18 -11.24 14.90
CA PRO A 130 -14.38 -10.47 13.68
C PRO A 130 -13.22 -9.56 13.29
N ILE A 131 -12.58 -8.89 14.26
CA ILE A 131 -11.40 -8.04 14.03
C ILE A 131 -10.22 -8.90 13.58
N ASP A 132 -9.95 -10.00 14.28
CA ASP A 132 -8.86 -10.90 13.90
C ASP A 132 -9.08 -11.44 12.47
N GLU A 133 -10.32 -11.81 12.10
CA GLU A 133 -10.61 -12.33 10.76
C GLU A 133 -10.37 -11.31 9.64
N VAL A 134 -10.81 -10.05 9.78
CA VAL A 134 -10.52 -9.02 8.77
C VAL A 134 -9.03 -8.69 8.69
N GLN A 135 -8.30 -8.77 9.80
CA GLN A 135 -6.84 -8.62 9.81
C GLN A 135 -6.14 -9.79 9.11
N GLN A 136 -6.63 -11.03 9.32
CA GLN A 136 -6.11 -12.19 8.59
C GLN A 136 -6.39 -12.10 7.09
N PHE A 137 -7.56 -11.60 6.66
CA PHE A 137 -7.83 -11.32 5.24
C PHE A 137 -6.77 -10.40 4.64
N ARG A 138 -6.42 -9.30 5.33
CA ARG A 138 -5.39 -8.37 4.87
C ARG A 138 -4.01 -9.04 4.84
N LYS A 139 -3.69 -9.90 5.80
CA LYS A 139 -2.43 -10.65 5.84
C LYS A 139 -2.32 -11.69 4.73
N ASP A 140 -3.40 -12.39 4.42
CA ASP A 140 -3.44 -13.47 3.43
C ASP A 140 -3.39 -12.94 1.99
N TYR A 141 -3.97 -11.76 1.74
CA TYR A 141 -4.18 -11.22 0.38
C TYR A 141 -3.56 -9.83 0.10
N GLY A 142 -2.99 -9.18 1.11
CA GLY A 142 -2.26 -7.92 0.96
C GLY A 142 -3.12 -6.74 0.52
N SER A 143 -2.55 -5.91 -0.35
CA SER A 143 -3.14 -4.67 -0.86
C SER A 143 -4.21 -4.91 -1.94
N THR A 144 -4.32 -6.13 -2.46
CA THR A 144 -5.36 -6.52 -3.43
C THR A 144 -6.73 -6.81 -2.80
N MET A 145 -6.81 -6.90 -1.47
CA MET A 145 -8.05 -7.11 -0.72
C MET A 145 -8.63 -5.79 -0.22
N PHE A 146 -9.87 -5.50 -0.63
CA PHE A 146 -10.65 -4.36 -0.17
C PHE A 146 -11.76 -4.85 0.75
N ILE A 147 -11.88 -4.22 1.92
CA ILE A 147 -12.81 -4.63 2.98
C ILE A 147 -13.82 -3.52 3.22
N PHE A 148 -15.09 -3.83 3.00
CA PHE A 148 -16.21 -2.93 3.17
C PHE A 148 -17.21 -3.56 4.12
N ILE A 149 -17.68 -2.79 5.10
CA ILE A 149 -18.65 -3.24 6.10
C ILE A 149 -19.85 -2.30 6.06
N CYS A 150 -21.02 -2.86 5.87
CA CYS A 150 -22.30 -2.15 5.78
C CYS A 150 -23.15 -2.52 7.00
N GLY A 151 -23.44 -1.53 7.84
CA GLY A 151 -24.38 -1.69 8.94
C GLY A 151 -25.77 -1.20 8.53
N CYS A 152 -26.79 -2.04 8.66
CA CYS A 152 -28.15 -1.74 8.20
C CYS A 152 -29.05 -1.09 9.27
N ASN A 153 -28.50 -0.76 10.45
CA ASN A 153 -29.20 -0.02 11.48
C ASN A 153 -28.19 0.58 12.50
N PRO A 154 -28.64 1.44 13.43
CA PRO A 154 -27.77 2.01 14.45
C PRO A 154 -27.22 1.01 15.48
N LEU A 155 -27.84 -0.17 15.64
CA LEU A 155 -27.42 -1.16 16.65
C LEU A 155 -26.02 -1.71 16.35
N VAL A 156 -25.69 -1.89 15.07
CA VAL A 156 -24.41 -2.45 14.64
C VAL A 156 -23.31 -1.41 14.51
N GLU A 157 -23.65 -0.12 14.50
CA GLU A 157 -22.75 0.95 14.04
C GLU A 157 -21.40 0.94 14.76
N GLU A 158 -21.40 0.90 16.08
CA GLU A 158 -20.16 0.90 16.87
C GLU A 158 -19.31 -0.33 16.56
N SER A 159 -19.91 -1.52 16.63
CA SER A 159 -19.22 -2.79 16.41
C SER A 159 -18.63 -2.89 14.99
N PHE A 160 -19.41 -2.56 13.97
CA PHE A 160 -19.01 -2.68 12.57
C PHE A 160 -18.01 -1.62 12.16
N ARG A 161 -18.12 -0.39 12.70
CA ARG A 161 -17.11 0.66 12.53
C ARG A 161 -15.79 0.26 13.17
N ASN A 162 -15.82 -0.35 14.35
CA ASN A 162 -14.61 -0.86 15.01
C ASN A 162 -13.96 -2.00 14.21
N ILE A 163 -14.75 -2.92 13.65
CA ILE A 163 -14.21 -3.97 12.76
C ILE A 163 -13.58 -3.36 11.51
N ALA A 164 -14.26 -2.44 10.83
CA ALA A 164 -13.76 -1.83 9.60
C ALA A 164 -12.47 -1.03 9.83
N SER A 165 -12.41 -0.26 10.93
CA SER A 165 -11.24 0.57 11.27
C SER A 165 -10.04 -0.22 11.79
N SER A 166 -10.21 -1.52 12.09
CA SER A 166 -9.13 -2.39 12.54
C SER A 166 -8.15 -2.80 11.43
N VAL A 167 -8.45 -2.45 10.17
CA VAL A 167 -7.64 -2.70 8.99
C VAL A 167 -7.40 -1.42 8.20
N GLU A 168 -6.20 -1.24 7.64
CA GLU A 168 -5.89 -0.11 6.77
C GLU A 168 -6.86 -0.09 5.58
N ASP A 169 -7.34 1.10 5.18
CA ASP A 169 -8.32 1.32 4.11
C ASP A 169 -9.68 0.59 4.26
N GLY A 170 -9.95 -0.05 5.41
CA GLY A 170 -11.27 -0.59 5.70
C GLY A 170 -12.30 0.51 5.84
N LYS A 171 -13.47 0.33 5.23
CA LYS A 171 -14.54 1.34 5.23
C LYS A 171 -15.81 0.80 5.82
N TYR A 172 -16.41 1.60 6.70
CA TYR A 172 -17.74 1.38 7.23
C TYR A 172 -18.74 2.29 6.52
N TYR A 173 -19.87 1.72 6.12
CA TYR A 173 -21.01 2.43 5.54
C TYR A 173 -22.20 2.24 6.48
N SER A 174 -22.70 3.35 7.00
CA SER A 174 -23.96 3.35 7.76
C SER A 174 -25.10 3.44 6.77
N LEU A 175 -26.01 2.49 6.82
CA LEU A 175 -27.22 2.46 6.04
C LEU A 175 -28.36 2.59 7.03
N LEU A 176 -28.94 3.79 7.09
CA LEU A 176 -30.06 4.06 7.98
C LEU A 176 -31.30 3.30 7.51
N GLU A 177 -31.37 3.06 6.21
CA GLU A 177 -32.40 2.25 5.57
C GLU A 177 -31.78 1.29 4.55
N ALA A 178 -32.33 0.08 4.46
CA ALA A 178 -31.80 -0.94 3.55
C ALA A 178 -31.84 -0.54 2.06
N HIS A 179 -32.63 0.46 1.70
CA HIS A 179 -32.71 0.99 0.34
C HIS A 179 -31.46 1.81 -0.08
N GLU A 180 -30.61 2.21 0.86
CA GLU A 180 -29.35 2.94 0.59
C GLU A 180 -28.20 1.99 0.18
N LEU A 181 -28.35 0.70 0.46
CA LEU A 181 -27.35 -0.33 0.20
C LEU A 181 -26.91 -0.45 -1.27
N PRO A 182 -27.80 -0.40 -2.28
CA PRO A 182 -27.38 -0.48 -3.68
C PRO A 182 -26.41 0.64 -4.04
N GLU A 183 -26.75 1.88 -3.69
CA GLU A 183 -25.95 3.06 -3.99
C GLU A 183 -24.59 3.02 -3.29
N ALA A 184 -24.55 2.61 -2.02
CA ALA A 184 -23.29 2.47 -1.29
C ALA A 184 -22.36 1.43 -1.93
N ILE A 185 -22.89 0.26 -2.30
CA ILE A 185 -22.07 -0.78 -2.94
C ILE A 185 -21.66 -0.36 -4.36
N MET A 186 -22.52 0.35 -5.08
CA MET A 186 -22.19 0.92 -6.39
C MET A 186 -21.00 1.87 -6.30
N GLN A 187 -21.02 2.81 -5.34
CA GLN A 187 -19.90 3.73 -5.10
C GLN A 187 -18.61 3.00 -4.72
N ILE A 188 -18.72 1.94 -3.91
CA ILE A 188 -17.58 1.07 -3.58
C ILE A 188 -16.96 0.50 -4.86
N LEU A 189 -17.78 -0.06 -5.75
CA LEU A 189 -17.32 -0.74 -6.95
C LEU A 189 -16.80 0.22 -8.01
N GLU A 190 -17.41 1.39 -8.16
CA GLU A 190 -16.87 2.47 -8.99
C GLU A 190 -15.47 2.87 -8.50
N GLY A 191 -15.30 3.04 -7.19
CA GLY A 191 -13.98 3.31 -6.60
C GLY A 191 -12.94 2.21 -6.85
N VAL A 192 -13.36 0.93 -6.81
CA VAL A 192 -12.48 -0.20 -7.15
C VAL A 192 -12.15 -0.19 -8.65
N SER A 193 -13.11 0.11 -9.52
CA SER A 193 -12.91 0.20 -10.98
C SER A 193 -11.91 1.31 -11.34
N ASP A 194 -12.06 2.50 -10.76
CA ASP A 194 -11.13 3.61 -10.98
C ASP A 194 -9.70 3.27 -10.54
N LEU A 195 -9.58 2.52 -9.44
CA LEU A 195 -8.30 2.02 -8.94
C LEU A 195 -7.68 1.00 -9.89
N ILE A 196 -8.46 0.07 -10.45
CA ILE A 196 -7.98 -0.89 -11.46
C ILE A 196 -7.47 -0.14 -12.70
N GLU A 197 -8.18 0.90 -13.14
CA GLU A 197 -7.76 1.69 -14.30
C GLU A 197 -6.52 2.55 -13.99
N ALA A 198 -6.36 3.05 -12.77
CA ALA A 198 -5.10 3.64 -12.31
C ALA A 198 -3.94 2.63 -12.35
N ASP A 199 -4.16 1.41 -11.87
CA ASP A 199 -3.15 0.35 -11.89
C ASP A 199 -2.76 -0.05 -13.33
N ARG A 200 -3.72 -0.10 -14.26
CA ARG A 200 -3.45 -0.32 -15.70
C ARG A 200 -2.57 0.76 -16.31
N ARG A 201 -2.79 2.03 -15.95
CA ARG A 201 -1.93 3.15 -16.39
C ARG A 201 -0.53 3.03 -15.82
N VAL A 202 -0.40 2.68 -14.54
CA VAL A 202 0.90 2.44 -13.89
C VAL A 202 1.64 1.26 -14.52
N LEU A 203 0.94 0.16 -14.80
CA LEU A 203 1.49 -1.01 -15.48
C LEU A 203 1.99 -0.65 -16.89
N SER A 204 1.17 0.05 -17.67
CA SER A 204 1.55 0.51 -19.01
C SER A 204 2.81 1.39 -18.97
N TYR A 205 2.90 2.29 -17.97
CA TYR A 205 4.09 3.11 -17.76
C TYR A 205 5.31 2.26 -17.36
N TYR A 206 5.11 1.26 -16.50
CA TYR A 206 6.17 0.34 -16.08
C TYR A 206 6.75 -0.42 -17.27
N GLU A 207 5.89 -1.00 -18.11
CA GLU A 207 6.25 -1.78 -19.30
C GLU A 207 6.96 -0.91 -20.34
N ALA A 208 6.45 0.30 -20.59
CA ALA A 208 7.06 1.25 -21.52
C ALA A 208 8.48 1.68 -21.11
N ASN A 209 8.83 1.54 -19.83
CA ASN A 209 10.14 1.91 -19.27
C ASN A 209 10.93 0.70 -18.74
N ASP A 210 10.54 -0.54 -19.06
CA ASP A 210 11.18 -1.79 -18.59
C ASP A 210 11.41 -1.85 -17.06
N GLY A 211 10.52 -1.24 -16.29
CA GLY A 211 10.63 -1.12 -14.83
C GLY A 211 11.78 -0.23 -14.34
N VAL A 212 12.30 0.68 -15.18
CA VAL A 212 13.39 1.61 -14.85
C VAL A 212 12.93 3.06 -15.02
N PHE A 213 12.53 3.70 -13.93
CA PHE A 213 12.05 5.08 -13.93
C PHE A 213 12.18 5.72 -12.55
N ASP A 214 12.19 7.06 -12.52
CA ASP A 214 12.06 7.81 -11.27
C ASP A 214 10.60 7.81 -10.81
N MET A 215 10.36 7.48 -9.54
CA MET A 215 9.00 7.38 -9.01
C MET A 215 8.31 8.75 -8.91
N GLY A 216 9.05 9.83 -8.65
CA GLY A 216 8.49 11.18 -8.59
C GLY A 216 8.09 11.67 -9.98
N GLU A 217 8.94 11.43 -10.98
CA GLU A 217 8.61 11.75 -12.37
C GLU A 217 7.42 10.93 -12.88
N ALA A 218 7.41 9.63 -12.61
CA ALA A 218 6.30 8.76 -12.99
C ALA A 218 4.99 9.21 -12.33
N ALA A 219 5.02 9.52 -11.03
CA ALA A 219 3.85 10.02 -10.30
C ALA A 219 3.32 11.32 -10.93
N SER A 220 4.22 12.27 -11.24
CA SER A 220 3.84 13.52 -11.90
C SER A 220 3.27 13.30 -13.31
N LYS A 221 3.85 12.42 -14.13
CA LYS A 221 3.35 12.13 -15.49
C LYS A 221 1.99 11.43 -15.50
N LEU A 222 1.76 10.57 -14.50
CA LEU A 222 0.50 9.84 -14.34
C LEU A 222 -0.56 10.65 -13.60
N SER A 223 -0.23 11.85 -13.13
CA SER A 223 -1.09 12.68 -12.28
C SER A 223 -1.57 11.94 -11.03
N LEU A 224 -0.64 11.23 -10.38
CA LEU A 224 -0.86 10.46 -9.15
C LEU A 224 -0.01 11.03 -8.02
N GLU A 225 -0.49 10.89 -6.78
CA GLU A 225 0.37 11.11 -5.62
C GLU A 225 1.43 10.01 -5.53
N LEU A 226 2.60 10.33 -4.97
CA LEU A 226 3.69 9.35 -4.86
C LEU A 226 3.29 8.12 -4.03
N ARG A 227 2.43 8.32 -3.01
CA ARG A 227 1.88 7.22 -2.22
C ARG A 227 1.00 6.31 -3.09
N GLU A 228 0.11 6.88 -3.89
CA GLU A 228 -0.80 6.12 -4.76
C GLU A 228 -0.05 5.30 -5.80
N LEU A 229 0.98 5.88 -6.42
CA LEU A 229 1.87 5.14 -7.33
C LEU A 229 2.53 3.96 -6.63
N LYS A 230 3.06 4.15 -5.42
CA LYS A 230 3.70 3.06 -4.65
C LYS A 230 2.71 1.96 -4.28
N THR A 231 1.50 2.32 -3.85
CA THR A 231 0.45 1.33 -3.54
C THR A 231 0.04 0.56 -4.80
N SER A 232 -0.09 1.25 -5.94
CA SER A 232 -0.35 0.63 -7.24
C SER A 232 0.73 -0.38 -7.63
N LEU A 233 2.01 0.01 -7.54
CA LEU A 233 3.13 -0.89 -7.79
C LEU A 233 3.15 -2.10 -6.84
N SER A 234 2.80 -1.90 -5.56
CA SER A 234 2.69 -3.01 -4.61
C SER A 234 1.60 -3.99 -5.03
N ARG A 235 0.40 -3.51 -5.41
CA ARG A 235 -0.67 -4.36 -5.92
C ARG A 235 -0.28 -5.08 -7.20
N LEU A 236 0.32 -4.39 -8.17
CA LEU A 236 0.80 -5.00 -9.41
C LEU A 236 1.84 -6.10 -9.16
N LEU A 237 2.69 -5.94 -8.14
CA LEU A 237 3.65 -6.95 -7.71
C LEU A 237 2.96 -8.16 -7.07
N GLU A 238 1.99 -7.92 -6.17
CA GLU A 238 1.18 -8.96 -5.53
C GLU A 238 0.35 -9.77 -6.56
N LEU A 239 -0.18 -9.09 -7.59
CA LEU A 239 -0.90 -9.69 -8.71
C LEU A 239 0.02 -10.39 -9.71
N GLY A 240 1.35 -10.31 -9.54
CA GLY A 240 2.33 -10.87 -10.48
C GLY A 240 2.34 -10.20 -11.86
N ARG A 241 1.75 -8.99 -11.98
CA ARG A 241 1.77 -8.18 -13.22
C ARG A 241 3.12 -7.51 -13.43
N ILE A 242 3.86 -7.26 -12.36
CA ILE A 242 5.27 -6.88 -12.41
C ILE A 242 6.10 -7.88 -11.60
N THR A 243 7.36 -8.08 -11.98
CA THR A 243 8.24 -9.08 -11.36
C THR A 243 9.14 -8.49 -10.26
N ARG A 244 9.27 -7.16 -10.24
CA ARG A 244 10.16 -6.44 -9.31
C ARG A 244 9.72 -4.99 -9.14
N TRP A 245 10.10 -4.42 -7.99
CA TRP A 245 10.00 -2.98 -7.76
C TRP A 245 10.80 -2.18 -8.81
N PRO A 246 10.31 -1.00 -9.24
CA PRO A 246 11.05 -0.16 -10.19
C PRO A 246 12.42 0.23 -9.66
N LYS A 247 13.41 0.25 -10.55
CA LYS A 247 14.75 0.74 -10.23
C LYS A 247 14.76 2.26 -10.34
N GLY A 248 15.08 2.94 -9.24
CA GLY A 248 15.21 4.39 -9.23
C GLY A 248 16.41 4.87 -10.05
N LYS A 249 16.11 5.53 -11.18
CA LYS A 249 16.94 6.32 -12.16
C LYS A 249 17.25 5.64 -13.52
N PRO A 250 17.28 6.39 -14.66
CA PRO A 250 16.12 6.96 -15.41
C PRO A 250 16.21 6.78 -16.96
N LEU A 251 15.14 7.09 -17.71
CA LEU A 251 15.22 7.56 -19.11
C LEU A 251 14.50 8.92 -19.13
N SER A 252 15.17 10.06 -19.33
CA SER A 252 15.94 10.39 -20.52
C SER A 252 17.34 10.99 -20.27
N THR A 253 18.16 10.87 -21.31
CA THR A 253 19.53 11.34 -21.49
C THR A 253 19.70 12.87 -21.55
N SER A 254 18.76 13.68 -21.04
CA SER A 254 18.77 15.14 -21.27
C SER A 254 18.54 16.05 -20.05
N GLN A 255 18.64 15.56 -18.81
CA GLN A 255 18.70 16.44 -17.62
C GLN A 255 19.76 15.94 -16.62
N THR A 256 21.04 16.14 -16.94
CA THR A 256 22.10 16.16 -15.91
C THR A 256 22.76 17.53 -16.01
N ASP A 257 22.10 18.53 -15.47
CA ASP A 257 22.53 19.92 -15.62
C ASP A 257 23.53 20.37 -14.55
N LEU A 258 23.77 19.57 -13.48
CA LEU A 258 24.80 19.92 -12.51
C LEU A 258 26.21 19.70 -13.09
N PHE A 259 26.95 20.77 -13.27
CA PHE A 259 28.38 20.71 -13.61
C PHE A 259 29.19 20.76 -12.32
N VAL A 260 30.05 19.77 -12.12
CA VAL A 260 30.92 19.67 -10.93
C VAL A 260 32.37 19.69 -11.38
N GLU A 261 33.15 20.60 -10.81
CA GLU A 261 34.59 20.68 -10.98
C GLU A 261 35.26 20.44 -9.62
N LEU A 262 36.09 19.41 -9.56
CA LEU A 262 36.84 19.05 -8.35
C LEU A 262 38.17 19.81 -8.34
N GLY A 263 38.47 20.47 -7.22
CA GLY A 263 39.69 21.27 -7.04
C GLY A 263 40.97 20.44 -6.99
N GLU A 264 42.02 21.02 -6.43
CA GLU A 264 43.33 20.39 -6.29
C GLU A 264 43.63 20.00 -4.85
N VAL A 265 44.51 19.01 -4.68
CA VAL A 265 45.03 18.59 -3.38
C VAL A 265 46.50 18.98 -3.30
N PRO A 266 46.98 19.55 -2.18
CA PRO A 266 48.39 19.82 -1.99
C PRO A 266 49.23 18.54 -2.15
N ASN A 267 50.42 18.66 -2.77
CA ASN A 267 51.34 17.52 -2.91
C ASN A 267 51.80 16.96 -1.55
N ASN A 268 51.82 17.82 -0.54
CA ASN A 268 52.25 17.52 0.82
C ASN A 268 51.20 18.06 1.80
N ILE A 269 50.67 17.20 2.65
CA ILE A 269 49.73 17.52 3.73
C ILE A 269 50.39 17.20 5.07
N ILE A 270 50.03 17.92 6.13
CA ILE A 270 50.67 17.81 7.45
C ILE A 270 49.74 17.06 8.39
N ALA A 271 50.25 16.04 9.08
CA ALA A 271 49.48 15.30 10.09
C ALA A 271 48.91 16.24 11.16
N GLY A 272 47.63 16.08 11.49
CA GLY A 272 46.91 16.89 12.48
C GLY A 272 46.63 18.34 12.07
N LYS A 273 46.98 18.76 10.84
CA LYS A 273 46.69 20.12 10.34
C LYS A 273 45.65 20.06 9.22
N ALA A 274 44.56 20.81 9.41
CA ALA A 274 43.51 20.95 8.41
C ALA A 274 44.04 21.52 7.08
N PHE A 275 43.54 21.00 5.97
CA PHE A 275 43.63 21.60 4.65
C PHE A 275 42.24 21.61 3.99
N ASN A 276 42.00 22.60 3.13
CA ASN A 276 40.69 22.81 2.54
C ASN A 276 40.67 22.32 1.09
N PHE A 277 39.73 21.44 0.79
CA PHE A 277 39.43 20.96 -0.55
C PHE A 277 38.20 21.67 -1.09
N HIS A 278 38.30 22.18 -2.32
CA HIS A 278 37.24 22.98 -2.92
C HIS A 278 36.54 22.21 -4.03
N ILE A 279 35.22 22.38 -4.11
CA ILE A 279 34.39 21.81 -5.17
C ILE A 279 33.53 22.94 -5.75
N GLN A 280 33.62 23.15 -7.06
CA GLN A 280 32.75 24.08 -7.76
C GLN A 280 31.53 23.32 -8.30
N VAL A 281 30.33 23.79 -8.00
CA VAL A 281 29.08 23.17 -8.44
C VAL A 281 28.18 24.22 -9.07
N LYS A 282 27.97 24.07 -10.37
CA LYS A 282 27.08 24.93 -11.15
C LYS A 282 25.76 24.22 -11.37
N ASN A 283 24.67 24.87 -10.97
CA ASN A 283 23.30 24.44 -11.20
C ASN A 283 22.59 25.37 -12.19
N PRO A 284 22.49 25.02 -13.48
CA PRO A 284 21.72 25.75 -14.48
C PRO A 284 20.21 25.49 -14.38
N SER A 285 19.77 24.49 -13.61
CA SER A 285 18.35 24.15 -13.46
C SER A 285 17.57 25.26 -12.73
N ALA A 286 16.27 25.32 -13.02
CA ALA A 286 15.30 26.14 -12.29
C ALA A 286 14.88 25.53 -10.93
N THR A 287 15.39 24.34 -10.59
CA THR A 287 15.10 23.63 -9.33
C THR A 287 16.35 23.51 -8.45
N VAL A 288 16.13 23.33 -7.13
CA VAL A 288 17.22 23.03 -6.18
C VAL A 288 17.80 21.66 -6.50
N GLY A 289 19.13 21.55 -6.56
CA GLY A 289 19.85 20.29 -6.76
C GLY A 289 20.51 19.82 -5.47
N GLY A 290 20.13 18.64 -4.98
CA GLY A 290 20.77 18.02 -3.81
C GLY A 290 21.95 17.14 -4.19
N ILE A 291 23.16 17.47 -3.72
CA ILE A 291 24.34 16.63 -3.91
C ILE A 291 24.85 16.07 -2.59
N ARG A 292 25.45 14.88 -2.65
CA ARG A 292 26.17 14.26 -1.53
C ARG A 292 27.64 14.15 -1.89
N VAL A 293 28.51 14.65 -1.03
CA VAL A 293 29.96 14.64 -1.23
C VAL A 293 30.58 13.69 -0.23
N ILE A 294 31.33 12.71 -0.73
CA ILE A 294 32.11 11.78 0.07
C ILE A 294 33.58 12.00 -0.25
N ALA A 295 34.37 12.38 0.75
CA ALA A 295 35.82 12.48 0.64
C ALA A 295 36.45 11.49 1.62
N SER A 296 37.36 10.65 1.15
CA SER A 296 38.04 9.66 1.97
C SER A 296 39.54 9.81 1.78
N LEU A 297 40.24 10.20 2.85
CA LEU A 297 41.68 10.29 2.91
C LEU A 297 42.23 8.96 3.45
N VAL A 298 43.09 8.30 2.69
CA VAL A 298 43.67 7.01 3.02
C VAL A 298 45.20 7.13 3.04
N SER A 299 45.80 6.90 4.20
CA SER A 299 47.26 6.86 4.42
C SER A 299 47.75 5.40 4.50
N SER A 300 49.04 5.21 4.75
CA SER A 300 49.68 3.89 4.83
C SER A 300 49.16 2.99 5.96
N ASP A 301 48.62 3.58 7.02
CA ASP A 301 48.02 2.93 8.18
C ASP A 301 46.50 2.70 8.04
N GLY A 302 45.88 3.15 6.95
CA GLY A 302 44.47 2.92 6.65
C GLY A 302 43.70 4.21 6.35
N VAL A 303 42.41 4.21 6.64
CA VAL A 303 41.54 5.38 6.42
C VAL A 303 41.85 6.43 7.50
N SER A 304 42.47 7.53 7.10
CA SER A 304 42.85 8.64 7.97
C SER A 304 41.65 9.53 8.30
N GLU A 305 40.79 9.78 7.32
CA GLU A 305 39.62 10.65 7.49
C GLU A 305 38.54 10.35 6.45
N VAL A 306 37.27 10.51 6.85
CA VAL A 306 36.13 10.43 5.95
C VAL A 306 35.16 11.58 6.22
N ILE A 307 34.86 12.35 5.18
CA ILE A 307 33.78 13.33 5.16
C ILE A 307 32.65 12.79 4.30
N ASN A 308 31.43 12.98 4.79
CA ASN A 308 30.20 12.57 4.09
C ASN A 308 29.12 13.63 4.34
N GLU A 309 29.04 14.61 3.45
CA GLU A 309 28.17 15.78 3.60
C GLU A 309 27.11 15.84 2.51
N TYR A 310 25.94 16.40 2.85
CA TYR A 310 24.88 16.71 1.91
C TYR A 310 24.75 18.21 1.74
N HIS A 311 24.63 18.67 0.49
CA HIS A 311 24.57 20.08 0.12
C HIS A 311 23.43 20.33 -0.86
N GLU A 312 22.61 21.34 -0.55
CA GLU A 312 21.60 21.86 -1.47
C GLU A 312 22.18 23.00 -2.32
N ILE A 313 22.03 22.87 -3.63
CA ILE A 313 22.52 23.85 -4.61
C ILE A 313 21.32 24.59 -5.18
N SER A 314 21.23 25.87 -4.87
CA SER A 314 20.13 26.73 -5.32
C SER A 314 19.97 26.73 -6.84
N PRO A 315 18.76 26.98 -7.36
CA PRO A 315 18.52 27.12 -8.79
C PRO A 315 19.41 28.21 -9.42
N ARG A 316 19.80 28.02 -10.68
CA ARG A 316 20.57 29.01 -11.49
C ARG A 316 21.76 29.61 -10.74
N SER A 317 22.48 28.79 -9.99
CA SER A 317 23.57 29.22 -9.12
C SER A 317 24.89 28.57 -9.48
N ASP A 318 25.97 29.20 -9.04
CA ASP A 318 27.32 28.67 -9.11
C ASP A 318 27.93 28.76 -7.73
N ARG A 319 28.10 27.62 -7.06
CA ARG A 319 28.44 27.54 -5.63
C ARG A 319 29.79 26.87 -5.45
N LYS A 320 30.65 27.50 -4.67
CA LYS A 320 31.89 26.91 -4.18
C LYS A 320 31.64 26.26 -2.82
N LEU A 321 31.90 24.96 -2.73
CA LEU A 321 31.89 24.20 -1.48
C LEU A 321 33.32 24.02 -0.97
N GLU A 322 33.46 24.01 0.35
CA GLU A 322 34.74 23.89 1.03
C GLU A 322 34.64 22.74 2.05
N LEU A 323 35.50 21.74 1.88
CA LEU A 323 35.63 20.61 2.79
C LEU A 323 36.93 20.76 3.55
N SER A 324 36.89 20.78 4.88
CA SER A 324 38.10 20.84 5.71
C SER A 324 38.49 19.44 6.15
N LEU A 325 39.65 18.97 5.68
CA LEU A 325 40.19 17.63 5.94
C LEU A 325 41.41 17.74 6.87
N ILE A 326 41.40 17.00 7.97
CA ILE A 326 42.48 16.84 8.94
C ILE A 326 43.06 15.42 8.82
N PRO A 327 44.30 15.26 8.30
CA PRO A 327 44.96 13.96 8.26
C PRO A 327 45.27 13.46 9.68
N MET A 328 44.49 12.51 10.18
CA MET A 328 44.68 11.86 11.47
C MET A 328 45.53 10.60 11.27
N THR A 329 46.85 10.76 11.10
CA THR A 329 47.80 9.64 11.01
C THR A 329 49.13 10.03 11.68
N ASP A 330 49.73 9.06 12.37
CA ASP A 330 51.06 9.19 12.98
C ASP A 330 52.18 8.74 12.03
N THR A 331 51.82 8.25 10.84
CA THR A 331 52.77 7.68 9.86
C THR A 331 53.02 8.61 8.69
N LYS A 332 54.28 9.03 8.52
CA LYS A 332 54.70 9.78 7.32
C LYS A 332 54.75 8.84 6.12
N GLY A 333 54.16 9.24 5.00
CA GLY A 333 54.08 8.33 3.86
C GLY A 333 53.21 8.82 2.71
N LYS A 334 52.94 7.91 1.77
CA LYS A 334 52.00 8.15 0.68
C LYS A 334 50.57 8.17 1.23
N ALA A 335 49.74 9.07 0.72
CA ALA A 335 48.31 9.08 0.99
C ALA A 335 47.53 9.37 -0.28
N ASN A 336 46.27 8.93 -0.31
CA ASN A 336 45.36 9.14 -1.41
C ASN A 336 44.09 9.79 -0.90
N LEU A 337 43.65 10.88 -1.53
CA LEU A 337 42.33 11.45 -1.30
C LEU A 337 41.40 10.99 -2.44
N ARG A 338 40.37 10.23 -2.11
CA ARG A 338 39.29 9.89 -3.04
C ARG A 338 38.12 10.82 -2.77
N VAL A 339 37.68 11.57 -3.78
CA VAL A 339 36.51 12.44 -3.70
C VAL A 339 35.46 11.96 -4.69
N GLU A 340 34.25 11.74 -4.20
CA GLU A 340 33.07 11.32 -4.96
C GLU A 340 31.91 12.28 -4.69
N VAL A 341 31.34 12.83 -5.76
CA VAL A 341 30.16 13.68 -5.68
C VAL A 341 29.00 12.95 -6.32
N PHE A 342 27.94 12.76 -5.56
CA PHE A 342 26.73 12.07 -5.97
C PHE A 342 25.58 13.07 -6.13
N TYR A 343 24.78 12.89 -7.18
CA TYR A 343 23.46 13.51 -7.31
C TYR A 343 22.40 12.42 -7.23
N GLY A 344 21.69 12.34 -6.10
CA GLY A 344 20.95 11.14 -5.66
C GLY A 344 21.86 9.91 -5.62
N SER A 345 21.54 8.87 -6.41
CA SER A 345 22.32 7.62 -6.47
C SER A 345 23.43 7.56 -7.53
N ARG A 346 23.58 8.60 -8.37
CA ARG A 346 24.57 8.63 -9.47
C ARG A 346 25.81 9.40 -9.05
N SER A 347 27.00 8.83 -9.23
CA SER A 347 28.25 9.58 -9.15
C SER A 347 28.36 10.50 -10.38
N ILE A 348 28.48 11.81 -10.13
CA ILE A 348 28.60 12.84 -11.17
C ILE A 348 30.03 13.38 -11.28
N ALA A 349 30.85 13.21 -10.24
CA ALA A 349 32.29 13.46 -10.30
C ALA A 349 33.02 12.48 -9.38
N THR A 350 34.14 11.92 -9.85
CA THR A 350 35.02 11.08 -9.04
C THR A 350 36.46 11.34 -9.43
N LYS A 351 37.31 11.60 -8.44
CA LYS A 351 38.75 11.74 -8.67
C LYS A 351 39.54 11.23 -7.48
N ILE A 352 40.66 10.61 -7.78
CA ILE A 352 41.64 10.15 -6.80
C ILE A 352 42.88 11.02 -6.96
N TYR A 353 43.31 11.62 -5.86
CA TYR A 353 44.49 12.46 -5.80
C TYR A 353 45.56 11.73 -4.99
N ASN A 354 46.76 11.65 -5.54
CA ASN A 354 47.91 11.14 -4.82
C ASN A 354 48.59 12.31 -4.09
N THR A 355 48.87 12.15 -2.81
CA THR A 355 49.55 13.13 -1.96
C THR A 355 50.51 12.41 -0.99
N ARG A 356 51.15 13.16 -0.10
CA ARG A 356 52.03 12.64 0.95
C ARG A 356 51.75 13.31 2.27
N VAL A 357 51.68 12.52 3.34
CA VAL A 357 51.59 13.01 4.71
C VAL A 357 52.99 13.18 5.29
N TYR A 358 53.27 14.38 5.82
CA TYR A 358 54.54 14.79 6.40
C TYR A 358 54.49 15.03 7.90
#